data_AF-A0A965K3F8-F1
#
_entry.id   AF-A0A965K3F8-F1
#
_cell.length_a   1.000
_cell.length_b   1.000
_cell.length_c   1.000
_cell.angle_alpha   90.00
_cell.angle_beta   90.00
_cell.angle_gamma   90.00
#
_symmetry.space_group_name_H-M   'P 1'
#
loop_
_entity.id
_entity.type
_entity.pdbx_description
1 polymer ?
#
loop_
_entity_poly.entity_id
_entity_poly.type
_entity_poly.pdbx_seq_one_letter_code
_entity_poly.pdbx_strand_id
1 'polypeptide(L)'
;MTKKILIFFSLFFLFFTTTVNAAQPSLIRDAETERFLRQLARPIFLAANLNPNNISIYIVNDDSLNAFVAGGQNVFINTGLIRKYATPDTLIGVIAHESGHIAAGHLARSSEGAESAQGAMLLSYLLGIGAALGGSPDAGMGLILGGSDTANRLFMKYTRGQEEAADNHAIEYLGKMQYPADGLVELLEFFESEMIGYQGQIDEYLLSHPVSKKRIDLIKNKTIGVKFSDKKINKDLQPEMDRVLAKLESFIENPDAILKKYQKQNDELSNYKKSIAFFRKGESKKSLKLLDAIISAKRDFLELGFLYELKGQILFESGQIYEAILAYDKSLKFLPEEDAAQARIAFATAIIVLPENDKDLLKLAIRKLEEAKKYENENPFLFKQLASAYAKINDEGRSILALAQFNCMIEQKEKCQKYAKEAKEKLEKNAKSELLQADDLLEEKKEKL
;
A
#
# COMPACT_ATOMS: atom_id res chain seq x y z
N MET A 1 -32.20 -13.78 41.19
CA MET A 1 -31.38 -12.55 41.27
C MET A 1 -29.95 -13.00 41.49
N THR A 2 -28.94 -12.75 40.67
CA THR A 2 -28.74 -11.82 39.55
C THR A 2 -27.61 -12.43 38.70
N LYS A 3 -27.82 -12.47 37.38
CA LYS A 3 -26.88 -13.01 36.38
C LYS A 3 -25.60 -12.17 36.35
N LYS A 4 -24.44 -12.81 36.44
CA LYS A 4 -23.15 -12.18 36.08
C LYS A 4 -23.10 -12.07 34.55
N ILE A 5 -23.15 -10.84 34.06
CA ILE A 5 -22.93 -10.50 32.65
C ILE A 5 -21.41 -10.49 32.45
N LEU A 6 -20.87 -11.49 31.75
CA LEU A 6 -19.54 -11.38 31.16
C LEU A 6 -19.66 -10.51 29.91
N ILE A 7 -19.14 -9.29 29.98
CA ILE A 7 -18.97 -8.43 28.81
C ILE A 7 -17.66 -8.86 28.14
N PHE A 8 -17.75 -9.62 27.05
CA PHE A 8 -16.63 -9.84 26.13
C PHE A 8 -16.44 -8.57 25.30
N PHE A 9 -15.42 -7.77 25.60
CA PHE A 9 -14.91 -6.78 24.66
C PHE A 9 -14.01 -7.50 23.65
N SER A 10 -14.58 -7.83 22.49
CA SER A 10 -13.81 -8.19 21.29
C SER A 10 -13.09 -6.93 20.79
N LEU A 11 -11.85 -6.72 21.24
CA LEU A 11 -10.92 -5.76 20.61
C LEU A 11 -10.38 -6.41 19.34
N PHE A 12 -11.14 -6.28 18.25
CA PHE A 12 -10.67 -6.55 16.91
C PHE A 12 -9.70 -5.42 16.54
N PHE A 13 -8.40 -5.70 16.45
CA PHE A 13 -7.44 -4.75 15.87
C PHE A 13 -7.47 -4.89 14.35
N LEU A 14 -8.55 -4.40 13.75
CA LEU A 14 -8.54 -3.95 12.36
C LEU A 14 -8.31 -2.43 12.43
N PHE A 15 -7.20 -1.94 11.87
CA PHE A 15 -6.99 -0.49 11.72
C PHE A 15 -8.02 0.05 10.73
N PHE A 16 -9.19 0.42 11.22
CA PHE A 16 -10.11 1.33 10.54
C PHE A 16 -9.97 2.69 11.22
N THR A 17 -9.24 3.61 10.61
CA THR A 17 -9.32 5.03 10.94
C THR A 17 -10.61 5.58 10.35
N THR A 18 -11.70 5.61 11.14
CA THR A 18 -12.90 6.37 10.75
C THR A 18 -12.74 7.83 11.19
N THR A 19 -12.05 8.62 10.38
CA THR A 19 -12.23 10.07 10.36
C THR A 19 -13.08 10.42 9.15
N VAL A 20 -14.26 10.98 9.38
CA VAL A 20 -15.04 11.65 8.35
C VAL A 20 -14.23 12.86 7.89
N ASN A 21 -13.54 12.73 6.75
CA ASN A 21 -13.10 13.80 5.84
C ASN A 21 -12.34 13.15 4.68
N ALA A 22 -12.98 13.12 3.49
CA ALA A 22 -12.53 12.46 2.25
C ALA A 22 -12.23 10.95 2.41
N ALA A 23 -12.70 10.12 1.46
CA ALA A 23 -12.45 8.68 1.47
C ALA A 23 -10.95 8.43 1.27
N GLN A 24 -10.18 8.38 2.35
CA GLN A 24 -8.82 7.85 2.32
C GLN A 24 -8.91 6.37 1.95
N PRO A 25 -8.16 5.91 0.93
CA PRO A 25 -8.15 4.49 0.57
C PRO A 25 -7.79 3.67 1.81
N SER A 26 -8.54 2.58 2.05
CA SER A 26 -8.23 1.67 3.14
C SER A 26 -6.90 0.98 2.81
N LEU A 27 -5.80 1.44 3.40
CA LEU A 27 -4.48 0.87 3.15
C LEU A 27 -4.30 -0.43 3.95
N ILE A 28 -3.75 -1.46 3.29
CA ILE A 28 -3.28 -2.68 3.95
C ILE A 28 -1.81 -2.51 4.28
N ARG A 29 -1.45 -2.85 5.53
CA ARG A 29 -0.07 -3.02 5.95
C ARG A 29 0.19 -4.50 6.17
N ASP A 30 1.05 -5.07 5.35
CA ASP A 30 1.45 -6.47 5.42
C ASP A 30 2.92 -6.61 5.02
N ALA A 31 3.78 -6.92 5.99
CA ALA A 31 5.23 -6.94 5.78
C ALA A 31 5.66 -7.89 4.65
N GLU A 32 5.03 -9.07 4.55
CA GLU A 32 5.36 -10.08 3.53
C GLU A 32 4.98 -9.59 2.12
N THR A 33 3.76 -9.06 1.94
CA THR A 33 3.30 -8.51 0.67
C THR A 33 4.10 -7.27 0.26
N GLU A 34 4.31 -6.32 1.18
CA GLU A 34 5.09 -5.11 0.91
C GLU A 34 6.53 -5.44 0.51
N ARG A 35 7.15 -6.42 1.18
CA ARG A 35 8.48 -6.92 0.85
C ARG A 35 8.52 -7.54 -0.54
N PHE A 36 7.55 -8.38 -0.87
CA PHE A 36 7.45 -9.00 -2.18
C PHE A 36 7.33 -7.95 -3.29
N LEU A 37 6.41 -6.98 -3.13
CA LEU A 37 6.26 -5.88 -4.09
C LEU A 37 7.54 -5.04 -4.22
N ARG A 38 8.24 -4.78 -3.11
CA ARG A 38 9.54 -4.08 -3.12
C ARG A 38 10.63 -4.86 -3.83
N GLN A 39 10.65 -6.20 -3.70
CA GLN A 39 11.57 -7.06 -4.45
C GLN A 39 11.34 -6.96 -5.96
N LEU A 40 10.08 -6.91 -6.40
CA LEU A 40 9.75 -6.71 -7.81
C LEU A 40 10.13 -5.31 -8.30
N ALA A 41 9.82 -4.29 -7.49
CA ALA A 41 9.91 -2.90 -7.91
C ALA A 41 11.32 -2.31 -7.89
N ARG A 42 12.15 -2.67 -6.91
CA ARG A 42 13.50 -2.10 -6.75
C ARG A 42 14.36 -2.17 -8.03
N PRO A 43 14.49 -3.29 -8.75
CA PRO A 43 15.28 -3.32 -9.98
C PRO A 43 14.67 -2.46 -11.09
N ILE A 44 13.34 -2.32 -11.14
CA ILE A 44 12.62 -1.47 -12.09
C ILE A 44 12.94 0.01 -11.82
N PHE A 45 12.85 0.44 -10.56
CA PHE A 45 13.19 1.82 -10.17
C PHE A 45 14.64 2.16 -10.52
N LEU A 46 15.58 1.24 -10.28
CA LEU A 46 16.97 1.43 -10.69
C LEU A 46 17.12 1.53 -12.21
N ALA A 47 16.44 0.68 -12.99
CA ALA A 47 16.44 0.75 -14.45
C ALA A 47 15.79 2.06 -15.00
N ALA A 48 14.85 2.61 -14.24
CA ALA A 48 14.20 3.90 -14.49
C ALA A 48 15.02 5.11 -14.02
N ASN A 49 16.21 4.89 -13.43
CA ASN A 49 17.03 5.94 -12.80
C ASN A 49 16.26 6.73 -11.72
N LEU A 50 15.33 6.05 -11.04
CA LEU A 50 14.61 6.55 -9.88
C LEU A 50 15.29 6.04 -8.61
N ASN A 51 15.37 6.87 -7.57
CA ASN A 51 15.88 6.43 -6.28
C ASN A 51 14.82 5.57 -5.59
N PRO A 52 15.04 4.26 -5.36
CA PRO A 52 14.04 3.39 -4.74
C PRO A 52 13.63 3.84 -3.34
N ASN A 53 14.50 4.55 -2.62
CA ASN A 53 14.19 5.06 -1.27
C ASN A 53 13.23 6.25 -1.28
N ASN A 54 13.00 6.87 -2.44
CA ASN A 54 12.07 7.98 -2.60
C ASN A 54 10.71 7.52 -3.14
N ILE A 55 10.54 6.21 -3.39
CA ILE A 55 9.31 5.65 -3.92
C ILE A 55 8.68 4.69 -2.90
N SER A 56 7.47 5.02 -2.48
CA SER A 56 6.67 4.15 -1.61
C SER A 56 5.68 3.34 -2.44
N ILE A 57 5.46 2.09 -2.04
CA ILE A 57 4.41 1.23 -2.60
C ILE A 57 3.37 0.99 -1.52
N TYR A 58 2.13 1.34 -1.82
CA TYR A 58 0.99 1.18 -0.92
C TYR A 58 0.00 0.16 -1.47
N ILE A 59 -0.49 -0.71 -0.59
CA ILE A 59 -1.51 -1.70 -0.94
C ILE A 59 -2.87 -1.13 -0.55
N VAL A 60 -3.78 -1.04 -1.50
CA VAL A 60 -5.14 -0.52 -1.26
C VAL A 60 -6.11 -1.69 -1.16
N ASN A 61 -6.86 -1.77 -0.07
CA ASN A 61 -7.95 -2.73 0.12
C ASN A 61 -9.15 -2.38 -0.77
N ASP A 62 -8.98 -2.64 -2.06
CA ASP A 62 -9.98 -2.51 -3.09
C ASP A 62 -9.94 -3.77 -3.97
N ASP A 63 -11.11 -4.26 -4.36
CA ASP A 63 -11.29 -5.46 -5.17
C ASP A 63 -11.23 -5.16 -6.69
N SER A 64 -11.13 -3.87 -7.08
CA SER A 64 -10.90 -3.42 -8.46
C SER A 64 -9.48 -3.77 -8.94
N LEU A 65 -9.32 -3.96 -10.25
CA LEU A 65 -8.06 -4.37 -10.87
C LEU A 65 -7.17 -3.16 -11.22
N ASN A 66 -6.84 -2.34 -10.22
CA ASN A 66 -6.16 -1.07 -10.47
C ASN A 66 -4.76 -0.97 -9.84
N ALA A 67 -3.93 -0.13 -10.45
CA ALA A 67 -2.70 0.41 -9.89
C ALA A 67 -2.53 1.84 -10.42
N PHE A 68 -1.93 2.74 -9.64
CA PHE A 68 -1.77 4.13 -10.05
C PHE A 68 -0.67 4.84 -9.28
N VAL A 69 -0.20 5.97 -9.81
CA VAL A 69 0.73 6.88 -9.13
C VAL A 69 -0.01 8.10 -8.59
N ALA A 70 0.19 8.45 -7.32
CA ALA A 70 -0.41 9.64 -6.71
C ALA A 70 0.46 10.26 -5.61
N GLY A 71 0.18 11.51 -5.22
CA GLY A 71 0.85 12.17 -4.09
C GLY A 71 2.36 12.33 -4.23
N GLY A 72 2.89 12.38 -5.46
CA GLY A 72 4.32 12.43 -5.75
C GLY A 72 4.84 11.10 -6.29
N GLN A 73 5.89 10.57 -5.66
CA GLN A 73 6.54 9.30 -6.03
C GLN A 73 5.93 8.12 -5.26
N ASN A 74 4.61 7.94 -5.28
CA ASN A 74 3.96 6.82 -4.61
C ASN A 74 3.19 5.97 -5.60
N VAL A 75 3.40 4.66 -5.55
CA VAL A 75 2.66 3.67 -6.34
C VAL A 75 1.62 3.03 -5.44
N PHE A 76 0.36 3.03 -5.86
CA PHE A 76 -0.75 2.37 -5.20
C PHE A 76 -1.15 1.15 -6.01
N ILE A 77 -1.33 0.01 -5.35
CA ILE A 77 -1.72 -1.24 -5.98
C ILE A 77 -2.93 -1.81 -5.25
N ASN A 78 -4.04 -2.00 -5.96
CA ASN A 78 -5.26 -2.53 -5.37
C ASN A 78 -5.12 -4.04 -5.13
N THR A 79 -5.72 -4.53 -4.05
CA THR A 79 -5.70 -5.96 -3.71
C THR A 79 -6.38 -6.83 -4.77
N GLY A 80 -7.35 -6.29 -5.50
CA GLY A 80 -7.99 -6.94 -6.63
C GLY A 80 -6.99 -7.32 -7.71
N LEU A 81 -6.12 -6.37 -8.10
CA LEU A 81 -5.07 -6.61 -9.09
C LEU A 81 -4.12 -7.73 -8.63
N ILE A 82 -3.67 -7.69 -7.38
CA ILE A 82 -2.78 -8.71 -6.81
C ILE A 82 -3.50 -10.08 -6.76
N ARG A 83 -4.75 -10.14 -6.30
CA ARG A 83 -5.43 -11.41 -6.03
C ARG A 83 -5.99 -12.12 -7.25
N LYS A 84 -6.48 -11.38 -8.25
CA LYS A 84 -7.29 -11.95 -9.34
C LYS A 84 -6.52 -12.21 -10.62
N TYR A 85 -5.47 -11.45 -10.88
CA TYR A 85 -4.84 -11.44 -12.20
C TYR A 85 -3.31 -11.38 -12.18
N ALA A 86 -2.70 -11.27 -11.01
CA ALA A 86 -1.26 -11.11 -10.93
C ALA A 86 -0.53 -12.46 -11.01
N THR A 87 0.32 -12.61 -12.01
CA THR A 87 1.55 -13.41 -11.90
C THR A 87 2.71 -12.47 -11.51
N PRO A 88 3.90 -12.98 -11.13
CA PRO A 88 5.04 -12.12 -10.88
C PRO A 88 5.35 -11.24 -12.11
N ASP A 89 5.23 -11.81 -13.31
CA ASP A 89 5.50 -11.10 -14.58
C ASP A 89 4.47 -9.99 -14.83
N THR A 90 3.20 -10.22 -14.49
CA THR A 90 2.14 -9.20 -14.60
C THR A 90 2.41 -8.02 -13.66
N LEU A 91 2.77 -8.27 -12.39
CA LEU A 91 3.10 -7.20 -11.44
C LEU A 91 4.34 -6.42 -11.86
N ILE A 92 5.36 -7.12 -12.37
CA ILE A 92 6.56 -6.48 -12.92
C ILE A 92 6.17 -5.53 -14.07
N GLY A 93 5.31 -5.99 -14.98
CA GLY A 93 4.81 -5.17 -16.09
C GLY A 93 4.06 -3.92 -15.62
N VAL A 94 3.14 -4.08 -14.66
CA VAL A 94 2.39 -2.95 -14.08
C VAL A 94 3.32 -1.97 -13.37
N ILE A 95 4.21 -2.46 -12.50
CA ILE A 95 5.15 -1.59 -11.78
C ILE A 95 6.08 -0.85 -12.75
N ALA A 96 6.49 -1.49 -13.85
CA ALA A 96 7.26 -0.83 -14.90
C ALA A 96 6.47 0.28 -15.61
N HIS A 97 5.18 0.05 -15.87
CA HIS A 97 4.27 1.06 -16.42
C HIS A 97 4.08 2.26 -15.47
N GLU A 98 3.77 2.01 -14.19
CA GLU A 98 3.66 3.06 -13.18
C GLU A 98 4.97 3.83 -12.98
N SER A 99 6.11 3.13 -13.03
CA SER A 99 7.43 3.77 -13.00
C SER A 99 7.65 4.69 -14.22
N GLY A 100 7.06 4.35 -15.37
CA GLY A 100 7.02 5.19 -16.56
C GLY A 100 6.27 6.49 -16.32
N HIS A 101 5.10 6.44 -15.65
CA HIS A 101 4.36 7.64 -15.24
C HIS A 101 5.16 8.54 -14.29
N ILE A 102 5.88 7.95 -13.32
CA ILE A 102 6.74 8.69 -12.39
C ILE A 102 7.88 9.38 -13.16
N ALA A 103 8.63 8.61 -13.95
CA ALA A 103 9.81 9.12 -14.65
C ALA A 103 9.46 10.19 -15.68
N ALA A 104 8.31 10.05 -16.35
CA ALA A 104 7.81 11.05 -17.27
C ALA A 104 7.15 12.25 -16.56
N GLY A 105 7.01 12.26 -15.23
CA GLY A 105 6.42 13.37 -14.49
C GLY A 105 4.95 13.63 -14.88
N HIS A 106 4.22 12.59 -15.31
CA HIS A 106 2.83 12.72 -15.77
C HIS A 106 1.92 13.26 -14.66
N LEU A 107 2.17 12.88 -13.41
CA LEU A 107 1.41 13.38 -12.26
C LEU A 107 1.58 14.90 -12.06
N ALA A 108 2.81 15.40 -12.19
CA ALA A 108 3.11 16.84 -12.07
C ALA A 108 2.56 17.67 -13.23
N ARG A 109 2.37 17.04 -14.40
CA ARG A 109 1.83 17.65 -15.63
C ARG A 109 0.36 17.34 -15.88
N SER A 110 -0.35 16.81 -14.88
CA SER A 110 -1.76 16.42 -15.03
C SER A 110 -2.67 17.60 -15.39
N SER A 111 -2.30 18.84 -15.01
CA SER A 111 -3.03 20.06 -15.37
C SER A 111 -2.96 20.42 -16.85
N GLU A 112 -1.89 20.07 -17.57
CA GLU A 112 -1.68 20.48 -18.98
C GLU A 112 -2.79 19.95 -19.92
N GLY A 113 -3.21 18.71 -19.70
CA GLY A 113 -4.32 18.11 -20.43
C GLY A 113 -5.67 18.76 -20.11
N ALA A 114 -5.89 19.09 -18.84
CA ALA A 114 -7.11 19.77 -18.39
C ALA A 114 -7.18 21.21 -18.91
N GLU A 115 -6.07 21.95 -18.91
CA GLU A 115 -5.98 23.32 -19.42
C GLU A 115 -6.29 23.37 -20.93
N SER A 116 -5.74 22.44 -21.71
CA SER A 116 -6.01 22.35 -23.15
C SER A 116 -7.49 22.07 -23.45
N ALA A 117 -8.10 21.17 -22.67
CA ALA A 117 -9.53 20.85 -22.80
C ALA A 117 -10.42 22.03 -22.37
N GLN A 118 -10.08 22.71 -21.28
CA GLN A 118 -10.78 23.90 -20.79
C GLN A 118 -10.69 25.06 -21.79
N GLY A 119 -9.53 25.27 -22.42
CA GLY A 119 -9.36 26.29 -23.46
C GLY A 119 -10.28 26.07 -24.67
N ALA A 120 -10.41 24.83 -25.14
CA ALA A 120 -11.33 24.48 -26.21
C ALA A 120 -12.80 24.69 -25.82
N MET A 121 -13.17 24.28 -24.60
CA MET A 121 -14.53 24.48 -24.08
C MET A 121 -14.88 25.97 -23.94
N LEU A 122 -13.96 26.78 -23.40
CA LEU A 122 -14.13 28.22 -23.25
C LEU A 122 -14.30 28.93 -24.60
N LEU A 123 -13.45 28.61 -25.57
CA LEU A 123 -13.55 29.17 -26.92
C LEU A 123 -14.90 28.83 -27.57
N SER A 124 -15.31 27.57 -27.49
CA SER A 124 -16.61 27.12 -28.00
C SER A 124 -17.79 27.78 -27.30
N TYR A 125 -17.69 28.03 -26.00
CA TYR A 125 -18.71 28.76 -25.25
C TYR A 125 -18.82 30.23 -25.69
N LEU A 126 -17.68 30.92 -25.86
CA LEU A 126 -17.64 32.29 -26.36
C LEU A 126 -18.21 32.39 -27.78
N LEU A 127 -17.84 31.48 -28.68
CA LEU A 127 -18.38 31.42 -30.04
C LEU A 127 -19.88 31.08 -30.02
N GLY A 128 -20.32 30.19 -29.13
CA GLY A 128 -21.71 29.81 -28.98
C GLY A 128 -22.60 30.98 -28.52
N ILE A 129 -22.16 31.71 -27.50
CA ILE A 129 -22.83 32.95 -27.05
C ILE A 129 -22.84 33.98 -28.19
N GLY A 130 -21.71 34.19 -28.86
CA GLY A 130 -21.62 35.13 -29.98
C GLY A 130 -22.60 34.82 -31.10
N ALA A 131 -22.74 33.54 -31.48
CA ALA A 131 -23.69 33.10 -32.49
C ALA A 131 -25.15 33.23 -32.04
N ALA A 132 -25.45 32.94 -30.77
CA ALA A 132 -26.79 33.10 -30.21
C ALA A 132 -27.22 34.58 -30.17
N LEU A 133 -26.33 35.47 -29.71
CA LEU A 133 -26.56 36.92 -29.72
C LEU A 133 -26.61 37.49 -31.15
N GLY A 134 -25.91 36.86 -32.10
CA GLY A 134 -25.94 37.17 -33.53
C GLY A 134 -27.19 36.66 -34.27
N GLY A 135 -28.19 36.14 -33.56
CA GLY A 135 -29.47 35.71 -34.14
C GLY A 135 -29.53 34.25 -34.60
N SER A 136 -28.52 33.43 -34.23
CA SER A 136 -28.47 32.00 -34.56
C SER A 136 -28.34 31.13 -33.30
N PRO A 137 -29.36 31.08 -32.43
CA PRO A 137 -29.31 30.36 -31.15
C PRO A 137 -29.04 28.86 -31.30
N ASP A 138 -29.58 28.21 -32.33
CA ASP A 138 -29.35 26.79 -32.60
C ASP A 138 -27.89 26.50 -33.00
N ALA A 139 -27.30 27.36 -33.83
CA ALA A 139 -25.88 27.29 -34.15
C ALA A 139 -25.02 27.56 -32.91
N GLY A 140 -25.45 28.48 -32.04
CA GLY A 140 -24.81 28.75 -30.76
C GLY A 140 -24.77 27.53 -29.84
N MET A 141 -25.90 26.82 -29.72
CA MET A 141 -25.97 25.56 -28.96
C MET A 141 -25.11 24.47 -29.59
N GLY A 142 -25.11 24.34 -30.93
CA GLY A 142 -24.26 23.39 -31.65
C GLY A 142 -22.77 23.61 -31.40
N LEU A 143 -22.33 24.87 -31.35
CA LEU A 143 -20.94 25.24 -31.03
C LEU A 143 -20.56 24.88 -29.58
N ILE A 144 -21.46 25.10 -28.62
CA ILE A 144 -21.24 24.73 -27.21
C ILE A 144 -21.11 23.21 -27.06
N LEU A 145 -22.06 22.45 -27.60
CA LEU A 145 -22.06 20.99 -27.52
C LEU A 145 -20.85 20.37 -28.25
N GLY A 146 -20.56 20.87 -29.46
CA GLY A 146 -19.37 20.45 -30.22
C GLY A 146 -18.05 20.83 -29.53
N GLY A 147 -18.07 21.90 -28.72
CA GLY A 147 -16.96 22.30 -27.86
C GLY A 147 -16.65 21.31 -26.75
N SER A 148 -17.69 20.89 -26.00
CA SER A 148 -17.55 19.89 -24.95
C SER A 148 -17.03 18.56 -25.50
N ASP A 149 -17.55 18.11 -26.64
CA ASP A 149 -17.08 16.92 -27.33
C ASP A 149 -15.62 17.06 -27.82
N THR A 150 -15.24 18.22 -28.34
CA THR A 150 -13.85 18.52 -28.70
C THR A 150 -12.91 18.53 -27.48
N ALA A 151 -13.33 19.14 -26.38
CA ALA A 151 -12.60 19.15 -25.12
C ALA A 151 -12.34 17.73 -24.60
N ASN A 152 -13.37 16.88 -24.60
CA ASN A 152 -13.24 15.47 -24.22
C ASN A 152 -12.26 14.72 -25.14
N ARG A 153 -12.33 14.93 -26.47
CA ARG A 153 -11.36 14.33 -27.40
C ARG A 153 -9.93 14.77 -27.14
N LEU A 154 -9.71 16.05 -26.84
CA LEU A 154 -8.39 16.60 -26.54
C LEU A 154 -7.84 15.98 -25.25
N PHE A 155 -8.65 15.89 -24.20
CA PHE A 155 -8.28 15.24 -22.95
C PHE A 155 -7.93 13.76 -23.18
N MET A 156 -8.79 13.00 -23.85
CA MET A 156 -8.51 11.58 -24.16
C MET A 156 -7.31 11.38 -25.09
N LYS A 157 -7.00 12.35 -25.96
CA LYS A 157 -5.78 12.34 -26.78
C LYS A 157 -4.54 12.56 -25.91
N TYR A 158 -4.60 13.50 -24.95
CA TYR A 158 -3.54 13.74 -23.99
C TYR A 158 -3.26 12.49 -23.15
N THR A 159 -4.29 11.90 -22.53
CA THR A 159 -4.16 10.66 -21.73
C THR A 159 -3.54 9.53 -22.55
N ARG A 160 -4.02 9.26 -23.77
CA ARG A 160 -3.41 8.24 -24.64
C ARG A 160 -1.94 8.49 -24.96
N GLY A 161 -1.52 9.76 -25.06
CA GLY A 161 -0.12 10.12 -25.23
C GLY A 161 0.71 9.80 -23.98
N GLN A 162 0.15 10.01 -22.78
CA GLN A 162 0.79 9.63 -21.51
C GLN A 162 0.94 8.10 -21.42
N GLU A 163 -0.10 7.34 -21.76
CA GLU A 163 -0.08 5.88 -21.79
C GLU A 163 1.00 5.33 -22.73
N GLU A 164 1.08 5.87 -23.96
CA GLU A 164 2.09 5.44 -24.94
C GLU A 164 3.52 5.77 -24.46
N ALA A 165 3.71 6.91 -23.78
CA ALA A 165 4.99 7.26 -23.18
C ALA A 165 5.35 6.32 -22.00
N ALA A 166 4.39 6.02 -21.13
CA ALA A 166 4.58 5.10 -20.01
C ALA A 166 4.90 3.67 -20.49
N ASP A 167 4.20 3.16 -21.50
CA ASP A 167 4.50 1.86 -22.12
C ASP A 167 5.91 1.82 -22.72
N ASN A 168 6.32 2.89 -23.41
CA ASN A 168 7.66 2.97 -23.99
C ASN A 168 8.75 2.92 -22.93
N HIS A 169 8.55 3.65 -21.83
CA HIS A 169 9.45 3.61 -20.67
C HIS A 169 9.45 2.23 -20.01
N ALA A 170 8.29 1.60 -19.81
CA ALA A 170 8.19 0.26 -19.26
C ALA A 170 9.01 -0.75 -20.09
N ILE A 171 8.86 -0.73 -21.42
CA ILE A 171 9.63 -1.59 -22.33
C ILE A 171 11.13 -1.33 -22.21
N GLU A 172 11.55 -0.06 -22.10
CA GLU A 172 12.95 0.30 -21.91
C GLU A 172 13.51 -0.27 -20.59
N TYR A 173 12.77 -0.13 -19.49
CA TYR A 173 13.19 -0.60 -18.17
C TYR A 173 13.28 -2.12 -18.13
N LEU A 174 12.26 -2.81 -18.64
CA LEU A 174 12.23 -4.25 -18.77
C LEU A 174 13.36 -4.75 -19.68
N GLY A 175 13.64 -4.04 -20.78
CA GLY A 175 14.77 -4.31 -21.67
C GLY A 175 16.14 -4.20 -20.98
N LYS A 176 16.35 -3.15 -20.15
CA LYS A 176 17.58 -2.99 -19.34
C LYS A 176 17.76 -4.13 -18.34
N MET A 177 16.67 -4.60 -17.76
CA MET A 177 16.67 -5.73 -16.83
C MET A 177 16.77 -7.08 -17.54
N GLN A 178 16.55 -7.13 -18.86
CA GLN A 178 16.35 -8.35 -19.66
C GLN A 178 15.13 -9.16 -19.21
N TYR A 179 14.04 -8.49 -18.82
CA TYR A 179 12.78 -9.10 -18.38
C TYR A 179 11.72 -9.01 -19.49
N PRO A 180 10.94 -10.09 -19.74
CA PRO A 180 9.90 -10.05 -20.76
C PRO A 180 8.80 -9.05 -20.42
N ALA A 181 8.22 -8.42 -21.44
CA ALA A 181 7.06 -7.54 -21.30
C ALA A 181 5.72 -8.27 -21.43
N ASP A 182 5.76 -9.60 -21.53
CA ASP A 182 4.59 -10.46 -21.77
C ASP A 182 3.51 -10.26 -20.69
N GLY A 183 3.89 -10.10 -19.43
CA GLY A 183 2.94 -9.84 -18.34
C GLY A 183 2.14 -8.53 -18.50
N LEU A 184 2.74 -7.48 -19.07
CA LEU A 184 2.03 -6.24 -19.39
C LEU A 184 1.09 -6.42 -20.58
N VAL A 185 1.53 -7.18 -21.59
CA VAL A 185 0.70 -7.52 -22.76
C VAL A 185 -0.52 -8.34 -22.35
N GLU A 186 -0.32 -9.38 -21.53
CA GLU A 186 -1.39 -10.23 -21.00
C GLU A 186 -2.46 -9.41 -20.26
N LEU A 187 -2.04 -8.46 -19.42
CA LEU A 187 -2.97 -7.56 -18.72
C LEU A 187 -3.77 -6.67 -19.68
N LEU A 188 -3.11 -6.07 -20.66
CA LEU A 188 -3.78 -5.21 -21.63
C LEU A 188 -4.74 -6.01 -22.53
N GLU A 189 -4.36 -7.22 -22.95
CA GLU A 189 -5.24 -8.12 -23.69
C GLU A 189 -6.46 -8.55 -22.88
N PHE A 190 -6.29 -8.80 -21.59
CA PHE A 190 -7.40 -9.08 -20.68
C PHE A 190 -8.40 -7.92 -20.65
N PHE A 191 -7.93 -6.69 -20.39
CA PHE A 191 -8.81 -5.53 -20.38
C PHE A 191 -9.42 -5.22 -21.75
N GLU A 192 -8.69 -5.44 -22.86
CA GLU A 192 -9.26 -5.34 -24.20
C GLU A 192 -10.42 -6.33 -24.38
N SER A 193 -10.24 -7.58 -23.91
CA SER A 193 -11.28 -8.61 -24.03
C SER A 193 -12.51 -8.34 -23.16
N GLU A 194 -12.32 -7.79 -21.95
CA GLU A 194 -13.42 -7.39 -21.06
C GLU A 194 -14.24 -6.24 -21.67
N MET A 195 -13.61 -5.35 -22.44
CA MET A 195 -14.32 -4.29 -23.17
C MET A 195 -15.24 -4.82 -24.28
N ILE A 196 -14.98 -6.01 -24.84
CA ILE A 196 -15.71 -6.57 -25.99
C ILE A 196 -17.04 -7.25 -25.59
N GLY A 197 -17.32 -7.40 -24.28
CA GLY A 197 -18.50 -8.13 -23.78
C GLY A 197 -19.47 -7.39 -22.85
N TYR A 198 -19.21 -6.12 -22.49
CA TYR A 198 -19.86 -5.50 -21.32
C TYR A 198 -20.96 -4.47 -21.64
N GLN A 199 -22.14 -4.63 -20.99
CA GLN A 199 -23.26 -3.66 -20.89
C GLN A 199 -23.38 -3.10 -19.44
N GLY A 200 -22.27 -2.90 -18.72
CA GLY A 200 -22.24 -2.58 -17.28
C GLY A 200 -21.16 -1.58 -16.86
N GLN A 201 -20.82 -1.57 -15.57
CA GLN A 201 -19.82 -0.70 -14.93
C GLN A 201 -18.43 -0.88 -15.59
N ILE A 202 -17.82 0.21 -16.06
CA ILE A 202 -16.47 0.24 -16.62
C ILE A 202 -15.47 -0.02 -15.48
N ASP A 203 -14.48 -0.90 -15.70
CA ASP A 203 -13.41 -1.14 -14.73
C ASP A 203 -12.65 0.17 -14.46
N GLU A 204 -12.32 0.44 -13.20
CA GLU A 204 -11.61 1.64 -12.78
C GLU A 204 -10.27 1.78 -13.50
N TYR A 205 -9.59 0.67 -13.78
CA TYR A 205 -8.35 0.66 -14.57
C TYR A 205 -8.55 1.21 -15.99
N LEU A 206 -9.69 0.97 -16.62
CA LEU A 206 -9.98 1.50 -17.97
C LEU A 206 -10.25 3.00 -17.95
N LEU A 207 -10.63 3.56 -16.80
CA LEU A 207 -10.82 5.00 -16.62
C LEU A 207 -9.48 5.72 -16.42
N SER A 208 -8.55 5.11 -15.67
CA SER A 208 -7.20 5.66 -15.45
C SER A 208 -6.24 5.36 -16.60
N HIS A 209 -6.28 4.16 -17.18
CA HIS A 209 -5.37 3.65 -18.22
C HIS A 209 -6.15 3.17 -19.45
N PRO A 210 -6.58 4.07 -20.36
CA PRO A 210 -7.34 3.68 -21.55
C PRO A 210 -6.58 2.67 -22.44
N VAL A 211 -7.10 1.45 -22.50
CA VAL A 211 -6.53 0.36 -23.30
C VAL A 211 -6.88 0.53 -24.78
N SER A 212 -5.96 0.14 -25.66
CA SER A 212 -6.25 0.02 -27.09
C SER A 212 -5.36 -1.02 -27.75
N LYS A 213 -5.86 -1.65 -28.82
CA LYS A 213 -5.08 -2.56 -29.66
C LYS A 213 -3.76 -1.95 -30.14
N LYS A 214 -3.74 -0.64 -30.41
CA LYS A 214 -2.52 0.10 -30.77
C LYS A 214 -1.43 -0.03 -29.70
N ARG A 215 -1.77 0.06 -28.41
CA ARG A 215 -0.81 -0.10 -27.29
C ARG A 215 -0.26 -1.53 -27.25
N ILE A 216 -1.13 -2.52 -27.37
CA ILE A 216 -0.76 -3.94 -27.39
C ILE A 216 0.21 -4.21 -28.56
N ASP A 217 -0.15 -3.78 -29.77
CA ASP A 217 0.67 -3.94 -30.96
C ASP A 217 2.01 -3.18 -30.85
N LEU A 218 2.01 -1.99 -30.24
CA LEU A 218 3.24 -1.22 -29.98
C LEU A 218 4.20 -2.02 -29.10
N ILE A 219 3.73 -2.54 -27.96
CA ILE A 219 4.55 -3.31 -27.04
C ILE A 219 5.10 -4.55 -27.75
N LYS A 220 4.23 -5.34 -28.40
CA LYS A 220 4.61 -6.55 -29.15
C LYS A 220 5.64 -6.26 -30.25
N ASN A 221 5.51 -5.15 -30.97
CA ASN A 221 6.46 -4.80 -32.03
C ASN A 221 7.81 -4.33 -31.47
N LYS A 222 7.80 -3.56 -30.37
CA LYS A 222 9.03 -3.06 -29.75
C LYS A 222 9.82 -4.11 -28.98
N THR A 223 9.19 -5.22 -28.62
CA THR A 223 9.85 -6.35 -27.97
C THR A 223 10.51 -7.30 -28.97
N ILE A 224 10.25 -7.15 -30.28
CA ILE A 224 10.90 -7.96 -31.34
C ILE A 224 12.41 -7.72 -31.33
N GLY A 225 13.18 -8.80 -31.21
CA GLY A 225 14.64 -8.75 -31.26
C GLY A 225 15.32 -8.21 -29.99
N VAL A 226 14.54 -7.82 -28.97
CA VAL A 226 15.07 -7.53 -27.64
C VAL A 226 15.48 -8.83 -26.97
N LYS A 227 16.70 -8.89 -26.43
CA LYS A 227 17.18 -10.06 -25.69
C LYS A 227 16.58 -10.04 -24.29
N PHE A 228 15.47 -10.71 -24.12
CA PHE A 228 14.95 -11.06 -22.80
C PHE A 228 15.59 -12.34 -22.30
N SER A 229 15.63 -12.49 -20.98
CA SER A 229 16.03 -13.73 -20.34
C SER A 229 15.01 -14.83 -20.63
N ASP A 230 15.47 -16.00 -21.06
CA ASP A 230 14.63 -17.20 -21.17
C ASP A 230 14.20 -17.75 -19.79
N LYS A 231 14.77 -17.22 -18.70
CA LYS A 231 14.29 -17.53 -17.35
C LYS A 231 12.94 -16.88 -17.19
N LYS A 232 11.88 -17.70 -17.17
CA LYS A 232 10.58 -17.30 -16.63
C LYS A 232 10.76 -17.00 -15.15
N ILE A 233 10.96 -15.72 -14.83
CA ILE A 233 11.15 -15.22 -13.45
C ILE A 233 9.94 -15.53 -12.58
N ASN A 234 8.77 -15.63 -13.22
CA ASN A 234 7.59 -16.30 -12.71
C ASN A 234 7.92 -17.58 -11.90
N LYS A 235 8.69 -18.56 -12.41
CA LYS A 235 8.87 -19.84 -11.71
C LYS A 235 9.59 -19.73 -10.36
N ASP A 236 10.55 -18.83 -10.25
CA ASP A 236 11.35 -18.68 -9.02
C ASP A 236 10.61 -17.83 -7.98
N LEU A 237 9.77 -16.88 -8.43
CA LEU A 237 9.00 -15.98 -7.56
C LEU A 237 7.58 -16.49 -7.25
N GLN A 238 7.06 -17.44 -8.03
CA GLN A 238 5.70 -17.96 -7.87
C GLN A 238 5.45 -18.55 -6.49
N PRO A 239 6.36 -19.35 -5.88
CA PRO A 239 6.11 -19.88 -4.53
C PRO A 239 5.96 -18.80 -3.46
N GLU A 240 6.71 -17.69 -3.58
CA GLU A 240 6.57 -16.55 -2.67
C GLU A 240 5.26 -15.81 -2.92
N MET A 241 4.93 -15.59 -4.18
CA MET A 241 3.66 -14.99 -4.56
C MET A 241 2.47 -15.81 -4.09
N ASP A 242 2.50 -17.14 -4.23
CA ASP A 242 1.42 -18.03 -3.81
C ASP A 242 1.13 -17.91 -2.31
N ARG A 243 2.17 -17.67 -1.48
CA ARG A 243 2.00 -17.40 -0.05
C ARG A 243 1.41 -16.02 0.23
N VAL A 244 1.90 -14.99 -0.46
CA VAL A 244 1.34 -13.63 -0.40
C VAL A 244 -0.15 -13.65 -0.75
N LEU A 245 -0.50 -14.31 -1.85
CA LEU A 245 -1.89 -14.50 -2.28
C LEU A 245 -2.70 -15.28 -1.24
N ALA A 246 -2.14 -16.38 -0.73
CA ALA A 246 -2.80 -17.17 0.31
C ALA A 246 -3.10 -16.34 1.56
N LYS A 247 -2.17 -15.48 1.98
CA LYS A 247 -2.33 -14.58 3.12
C LYS A 247 -3.41 -13.54 2.85
N LEU A 248 -3.28 -12.78 1.75
CA LEU A 248 -4.23 -11.72 1.38
C LEU A 248 -5.65 -12.26 1.21
N GLU A 249 -5.83 -13.32 0.42
CA GLU A 249 -7.13 -13.98 0.25
C GLU A 249 -7.75 -14.37 1.59
N SER A 250 -6.94 -14.96 2.49
CA SER A 250 -7.47 -15.47 3.76
C SER A 250 -7.80 -14.38 4.78
N PHE A 251 -7.19 -13.19 4.65
CA PHE A 251 -7.55 -12.01 5.45
C PHE A 251 -8.72 -11.21 4.86
N ILE A 252 -8.90 -11.22 3.54
CA ILE A 252 -9.92 -10.43 2.86
C ILE A 252 -11.24 -11.21 2.69
N GLU A 253 -11.18 -12.46 2.20
CA GLU A 253 -12.36 -13.24 1.85
C GLU A 253 -13.15 -13.72 3.08
N ASN A 254 -14.36 -14.22 2.87
CA ASN A 254 -15.14 -14.80 3.96
C ASN A 254 -14.45 -16.08 4.52
N PRO A 255 -14.20 -16.16 5.84
CA PRO A 255 -13.47 -17.30 6.41
C PRO A 255 -14.20 -18.64 6.27
N ASP A 256 -15.54 -18.67 6.29
CA ASP A 256 -16.31 -19.91 6.07
C ASP A 256 -16.21 -20.38 4.62
N ALA A 257 -16.14 -19.46 3.65
CA ALA A 257 -15.92 -19.79 2.25
C ALA A 257 -14.54 -20.44 2.04
N ILE A 258 -13.49 -19.87 2.65
CA ILE A 258 -12.13 -20.44 2.64
C ILE A 258 -12.13 -21.84 3.25
N LEU A 259 -12.67 -21.99 4.47
CA LEU A 259 -12.71 -23.30 5.15
C LEU A 259 -13.47 -24.35 4.34
N LYS A 260 -14.59 -23.97 3.71
CA LYS A 260 -15.36 -24.86 2.82
C LYS A 260 -14.58 -25.26 1.56
N LYS A 261 -13.94 -24.29 0.89
CA LYS A 261 -13.16 -24.51 -0.34
C LYS A 261 -11.99 -25.47 -0.11
N TYR A 262 -11.26 -25.31 0.99
CA TYR A 262 -10.04 -26.06 1.29
C TYR A 262 -10.24 -27.21 2.28
N GLN A 263 -11.49 -27.57 2.64
CA GLN A 263 -11.78 -28.57 3.68
C GLN A 263 -11.14 -29.95 3.44
N LYS A 264 -10.94 -30.35 2.18
CA LYS A 264 -10.37 -31.66 1.79
C LYS A 264 -8.88 -31.61 1.44
N GLN A 265 -8.27 -30.42 1.48
CA GLN A 265 -6.89 -30.20 1.05
C GLN A 265 -5.99 -30.08 2.29
N ASN A 266 -4.81 -30.71 2.26
CA ASN A 266 -3.89 -30.78 3.40
C ASN A 266 -2.45 -30.37 3.04
N ASP A 267 -2.24 -29.78 1.87
CA ASP A 267 -0.96 -29.17 1.51
C ASP A 267 -0.67 -27.91 2.35
N GLU A 268 0.58 -27.43 2.28
CA GLU A 268 1.08 -26.31 3.08
C GLU A 268 0.24 -25.04 2.88
N LEU A 269 -0.01 -24.64 1.63
CA LEU A 269 -0.75 -23.41 1.31
C LEU A 269 -2.21 -23.52 1.76
N SER A 270 -2.88 -24.64 1.51
CA SER A 270 -4.25 -24.87 2.00
C SER A 270 -4.33 -24.81 3.53
N ASN A 271 -3.36 -25.40 4.24
CA ASN A 271 -3.29 -25.32 5.69
C ASN A 271 -3.00 -23.89 6.19
N TYR A 272 -2.18 -23.14 5.46
CA TYR A 272 -1.90 -21.74 5.75
C TYR A 272 -3.18 -20.90 5.64
N LYS A 273 -3.93 -21.04 4.53
CA LYS A 273 -5.22 -20.37 4.33
C LYS A 273 -6.24 -20.71 5.43
N LYS A 274 -6.38 -22.02 5.72
CA LYS A 274 -7.27 -22.49 6.80
C LYS A 274 -6.84 -21.97 8.18
N SER A 275 -5.54 -21.86 8.44
CA SER A 275 -5.02 -21.32 9.71
C SER A 275 -5.50 -19.90 9.94
N ILE A 276 -5.35 -19.03 8.93
CA ILE A 276 -5.80 -17.63 8.98
C ILE A 276 -7.34 -17.56 9.09
N ALA A 277 -8.06 -18.40 8.34
CA ALA A 277 -9.52 -18.44 8.42
C ALA A 277 -10.03 -18.87 9.81
N PHE A 278 -9.40 -19.88 10.45
CA PHE A 278 -9.73 -20.25 11.83
C PHE A 278 -9.41 -19.14 12.83
N PHE A 279 -8.28 -18.45 12.65
CA PHE A 279 -7.93 -17.30 13.48
C PHE A 279 -9.01 -16.21 13.42
N ARG A 280 -9.46 -15.83 12.22
CA ARG A 280 -10.52 -14.83 12.02
C ARG A 280 -11.88 -15.24 12.58
N LYS A 281 -12.10 -16.54 12.81
CA LYS A 281 -13.29 -17.07 13.50
C LYS A 281 -13.14 -17.11 15.03
N GLY A 282 -12.01 -16.67 15.58
CA GLY A 282 -11.69 -16.80 17.01
C GLY A 282 -11.30 -18.22 17.42
N GLU A 283 -11.08 -19.13 16.47
CA GLU A 283 -10.70 -20.52 16.71
C GLU A 283 -9.16 -20.66 16.81
N SER A 284 -8.51 -19.83 17.63
CA SER A 284 -7.05 -19.67 17.67
C SER A 284 -6.29 -20.98 17.94
N LYS A 285 -6.87 -21.91 18.71
CA LYS A 285 -6.26 -23.24 18.93
C LYS A 285 -6.13 -24.06 17.65
N LYS A 286 -7.16 -24.03 16.77
CA LYS A 286 -7.11 -24.74 15.48
C LYS A 286 -6.16 -24.05 14.51
N SER A 287 -6.18 -22.71 14.51
CA SER A 287 -5.24 -21.89 13.74
C SER A 287 -3.78 -22.22 14.09
N LEU A 288 -3.40 -22.08 15.37
CA LEU A 288 -2.04 -22.35 15.83
C LEU A 288 -1.59 -23.78 15.57
N LYS A 289 -2.49 -24.78 15.68
CA LYS A 289 -2.17 -26.17 15.34
C LYS A 289 -1.73 -26.33 13.88
N LEU A 290 -2.45 -25.69 12.95
CA LEU A 290 -2.09 -25.73 11.53
C LEU A 290 -0.81 -24.95 11.26
N LEU A 291 -0.68 -23.76 11.84
CA LEU A 291 0.50 -22.91 11.64
C LEU A 291 1.78 -23.57 12.20
N ASP A 292 1.71 -24.19 13.37
CA ASP A 292 2.85 -24.85 13.99
C ASP A 292 3.31 -26.08 13.21
N ALA A 293 2.41 -26.78 12.54
CA ALA A 293 2.76 -27.85 11.62
C ALA A 293 3.56 -27.32 10.41
N ILE A 294 3.17 -26.17 9.85
CA ILE A 294 3.89 -25.51 8.76
C ILE A 294 5.28 -25.06 9.23
N ILE A 295 5.35 -24.34 10.36
CA ILE A 295 6.61 -23.85 10.95
C ILE A 295 7.60 -25.01 11.19
N SER A 296 7.11 -26.15 11.69
CA SER A 296 7.99 -27.30 12.01
C SER A 296 8.59 -27.97 10.76
N ALA A 297 7.86 -27.94 9.64
CA ALA A 297 8.31 -28.47 8.37
C ALA A 297 9.22 -27.50 7.60
N LYS A 298 9.14 -26.20 7.88
CA LYS A 298 9.84 -25.17 7.12
C LYS A 298 11.34 -25.12 7.39
N ARG A 299 12.10 -24.74 6.36
CA ARG A 299 13.57 -24.62 6.38
C ARG A 299 14.07 -23.27 5.91
N ASP A 300 13.29 -22.58 5.07
CA ASP A 300 13.60 -21.23 4.66
C ASP A 300 13.45 -20.26 5.84
N PHE A 301 14.53 -19.54 6.15
CA PHE A 301 14.55 -18.63 7.29
C PHE A 301 13.67 -17.39 7.06
N LEU A 302 13.65 -16.83 5.85
CA LEU A 302 12.83 -15.65 5.57
C LEU A 302 11.34 -15.98 5.77
N GLU A 303 10.91 -17.12 5.24
CA GLU A 303 9.54 -17.61 5.41
C GLU A 303 9.21 -17.93 6.87
N LEU A 304 10.15 -18.54 7.62
CA LEU A 304 9.99 -18.75 9.06
C LEU A 304 9.77 -17.41 9.79
N GLY A 305 10.46 -16.35 9.37
CA GLY A 305 10.27 -15.00 9.90
C GLY A 305 8.83 -14.51 9.82
N PHE A 306 8.21 -14.57 8.65
CA PHE A 306 6.82 -14.17 8.44
C PHE A 306 5.81 -15.12 9.09
N LEU A 307 6.08 -16.43 9.14
CA LEU A 307 5.24 -17.40 9.85
C LEU A 307 5.23 -17.14 11.38
N TYR A 308 6.39 -16.80 11.95
CA TYR A 308 6.48 -16.43 13.36
C TYR A 308 5.85 -15.05 13.66
N GLU A 309 5.90 -14.13 12.71
CA GLU A 309 5.17 -12.85 12.79
C GLU A 309 3.65 -13.10 12.88
N LEU A 310 3.09 -13.88 11.96
CA LEU A 310 1.68 -14.26 11.98
C LEU A 310 1.31 -15.03 13.26
N LYS A 311 2.19 -15.93 13.71
CA LYS A 311 1.99 -16.65 14.99
C LYS A 311 1.92 -15.66 16.15
N GLY A 312 2.81 -14.67 16.18
CA GLY A 312 2.79 -13.59 17.17
C GLY A 312 1.47 -12.83 17.15
N GLN A 313 0.96 -12.50 15.97
CA GLN A 313 -0.33 -11.83 15.81
C GLN A 313 -1.48 -12.66 16.37
N ILE A 314 -1.58 -13.94 15.98
CA ILE A 314 -2.64 -14.85 16.45
C ILE A 314 -2.60 -14.98 17.98
N LEU A 315 -1.41 -15.13 18.56
CA LEU A 315 -1.22 -15.23 20.00
C LEU A 315 -1.61 -13.93 20.71
N PHE A 316 -1.14 -12.79 20.20
CA PHE A 316 -1.42 -11.48 20.77
C PHE A 316 -2.92 -11.17 20.79
N GLU A 317 -3.59 -11.32 19.65
CA GLU A 317 -5.02 -11.03 19.52
C GLU A 317 -5.91 -12.05 20.25
N SER A 318 -5.39 -13.26 20.53
CA SER A 318 -6.07 -14.25 21.38
C SER A 318 -5.80 -14.08 22.88
N GLY A 319 -5.02 -13.06 23.28
CA GLY A 319 -4.69 -12.76 24.68
C GLY A 319 -3.50 -13.54 25.27
N GLN A 320 -2.79 -14.31 24.46
CA GLN A 320 -1.57 -15.05 24.85
C GLN A 320 -0.33 -14.15 24.66
N ILE A 321 -0.25 -13.08 25.45
CA ILE A 321 0.71 -11.99 25.25
C ILE A 321 2.17 -12.44 25.41
N TYR A 322 2.47 -13.27 26.40
CA TYR A 322 3.82 -13.76 26.64
C TYR A 322 4.33 -14.63 25.49
N GLU A 323 3.50 -15.55 25.02
CA GLU A 323 3.80 -16.40 23.88
C GLU A 323 3.93 -15.57 22.59
N ALA A 324 3.14 -14.51 22.45
CA ALA A 324 3.25 -13.58 21.33
C ALA A 324 4.61 -12.88 21.29
N ILE A 325 5.10 -12.39 22.43
CA ILE A 325 6.44 -11.78 22.54
C ILE A 325 7.52 -12.77 22.10
N LEU A 326 7.43 -14.04 22.53
CA LEU A 326 8.38 -15.08 22.13
C LEU A 326 8.30 -15.41 20.64
N ALA A 327 7.11 -15.40 20.04
CA ALA A 327 6.94 -15.61 18.61
C ALA A 327 7.50 -14.44 17.79
N TYR A 328 7.21 -13.20 18.18
CA TYR A 328 7.78 -12.02 17.54
C TYR A 328 9.31 -11.97 17.68
N ASP A 329 9.88 -12.32 18.84
CA ASP A 329 11.34 -12.41 19.01
C ASP A 329 11.99 -13.41 18.02
N LYS A 330 11.32 -14.53 17.75
CA LYS A 330 11.77 -15.47 16.70
C LYS A 330 11.66 -14.86 15.31
N SER A 331 10.56 -14.16 15.01
CA SER A 331 10.41 -13.45 13.73
C SER A 331 11.57 -12.46 13.50
N LEU A 332 11.90 -11.64 14.50
CA LEU A 332 12.99 -10.66 14.43
C LEU A 332 14.38 -11.27 14.23
N LYS A 333 14.59 -12.54 14.62
CA LYS A 333 15.86 -13.26 14.41
C LYS A 333 16.00 -13.79 12.99
N PHE A 334 14.89 -14.01 12.31
CA PHE A 334 14.86 -14.60 10.97
C PHE A 334 14.71 -13.56 9.86
N LEU A 335 13.97 -12.47 10.12
CA LEU A 335 13.76 -11.41 9.15
C LEU A 335 14.95 -10.44 9.09
N PRO A 336 15.36 -9.99 7.89
CA PRO A 336 16.25 -8.85 7.72
C PRO A 336 15.71 -7.59 8.40
N GLU A 337 16.59 -6.63 8.73
CA GLU A 337 16.17 -5.44 9.49
C GLU A 337 15.05 -4.64 8.82
N GLU A 338 15.13 -4.47 7.50
CA GLU A 338 14.15 -3.75 6.68
C GLU A 338 12.77 -4.43 6.69
N ASP A 339 12.73 -5.76 6.64
CA ASP A 339 11.51 -6.55 6.57
C ASP A 339 10.88 -6.78 7.95
N ALA A 340 11.67 -6.69 9.03
CA ALA A 340 11.18 -6.92 10.39
C ALA A 340 10.62 -5.67 11.07
N ALA A 341 10.48 -4.53 10.37
CA ALA A 341 10.05 -3.27 10.97
C ALA A 341 8.64 -3.36 11.60
N GLN A 342 7.68 -3.95 10.90
CA GLN A 342 6.32 -4.15 11.44
C GLN A 342 6.32 -5.15 12.60
N ALA A 343 7.07 -6.25 12.48
CA ALA A 343 7.26 -7.21 13.57
C ALA A 343 7.88 -6.57 14.82
N ARG A 344 8.78 -5.59 14.69
CA ARG A 344 9.35 -4.82 15.82
C ARG A 344 8.29 -3.98 16.52
N ILE A 345 7.42 -3.31 15.75
CA ILE A 345 6.31 -2.54 16.31
C ILE A 345 5.36 -3.48 17.06
N ALA A 346 5.04 -4.64 16.48
CA ALA A 346 4.16 -5.63 17.10
C ALA A 346 4.78 -6.24 18.39
N PHE A 347 6.08 -6.57 18.36
CA PHE A 347 6.86 -7.00 19.52
C PHE A 347 6.81 -5.97 20.65
N ALA A 348 7.11 -4.70 20.33
CA ALA A 348 7.10 -3.62 21.30
C ALA A 348 5.70 -3.39 21.87
N THR A 349 4.66 -3.43 21.03
CA THR A 349 3.26 -3.32 21.45
C THR A 349 2.90 -4.43 22.43
N ALA A 350 3.32 -5.68 22.16
CA ALA A 350 3.09 -6.80 23.06
C ALA A 350 3.72 -6.62 24.44
N ILE A 351 4.92 -6.02 24.49
CA ILE A 351 5.56 -5.65 25.77
C ILE A 351 4.81 -4.51 26.46
N ILE A 352 4.41 -3.46 25.72
CA ILE A 352 3.78 -2.26 26.28
C ILE A 352 2.47 -2.60 26.98
N VAL A 353 1.71 -3.60 26.50
CA VAL A 353 0.44 -3.99 27.12
C VAL A 353 0.58 -4.88 28.36
N LEU A 354 1.78 -5.36 28.68
CA LEU A 354 2.02 -6.15 29.88
C LEU A 354 1.67 -5.35 31.16
N PRO A 355 1.00 -5.97 32.16
CA PRO A 355 0.60 -5.30 33.38
C PRO A 355 1.75 -4.97 34.34
N GLU A 356 2.86 -5.71 34.26
CA GLU A 356 3.99 -5.61 35.20
C GLU A 356 4.76 -4.28 35.05
N ASN A 357 4.66 -3.61 33.89
CA ASN A 357 5.39 -2.38 33.56
C ASN A 357 6.89 -2.47 33.87
N ASP A 358 7.51 -3.62 33.58
CA ASP A 358 8.94 -3.83 33.78
C ASP A 358 9.73 -2.80 32.96
N LYS A 359 10.57 -2.01 33.64
CA LYS A 359 11.29 -0.89 33.03
C LYS A 359 12.31 -1.34 31.99
N ASP A 360 12.93 -2.49 32.16
CA ASP A 360 13.94 -2.99 31.21
C ASP A 360 13.29 -3.56 29.95
N LEU A 361 12.13 -4.22 30.10
CA LEU A 361 11.29 -4.59 28.97
C LEU A 361 10.76 -3.36 28.23
N LEU A 362 10.27 -2.33 28.94
CA LEU A 362 9.80 -1.09 28.30
C LEU A 362 10.93 -0.37 27.56
N LYS A 363 12.15 -0.32 28.12
CA LYS A 363 13.33 0.20 27.41
C LYS A 363 13.67 -0.63 26.18
N LEU A 364 13.53 -1.96 26.24
CA LEU A 364 13.68 -2.82 25.07
C LEU A 364 12.64 -2.51 24.00
N ALA A 365 11.36 -2.34 24.38
CA ALA A 365 10.29 -1.96 23.48
C ALA A 365 10.57 -0.61 22.78
N ILE A 366 11.02 0.40 23.54
CA ILE A 366 11.44 1.70 22.98
C ILE A 366 12.56 1.52 21.96
N ARG A 367 13.62 0.77 22.30
CA ARG A 367 14.72 0.52 21.34
C ARG A 367 14.21 -0.13 20.05
N LYS A 368 13.28 -1.09 20.14
CA LYS A 368 12.70 -1.76 18.96
C LYS A 368 11.82 -0.84 18.12
N LEU A 369 11.09 0.08 18.75
CA LEU A 369 10.34 1.11 18.02
C LEU A 369 11.26 2.13 17.33
N GLU A 370 12.35 2.56 17.98
CA GLU A 370 13.33 3.46 17.36
C GLU A 370 14.10 2.78 16.22
N GLU A 371 14.42 1.47 16.33
CA GLU A 371 14.96 0.68 15.22
C GLU A 371 13.96 0.62 14.04
N ALA A 372 12.67 0.40 14.31
CA ALA A 372 11.62 0.34 13.29
C ALA A 372 11.39 1.69 12.60
N LYS A 373 11.58 2.80 13.32
CA LYS A 373 11.39 4.17 12.83
C LYS A 373 12.21 4.47 11.57
N LYS A 374 13.33 3.79 11.35
CA LYS A 374 14.14 3.93 10.11
C LYS A 374 13.35 3.56 8.84
N TYR A 375 12.45 2.58 8.94
CA TYR A 375 11.66 2.05 7.82
C TYR A 375 10.17 2.40 7.91
N GLU A 376 9.71 2.86 9.08
CA GLU A 376 8.31 3.15 9.42
C GLU A 376 8.14 4.58 9.96
N ASN A 377 8.95 5.53 9.47
CA ASN A 377 8.92 6.94 9.90
C ASN A 377 7.61 7.67 9.56
N GLU A 378 6.80 7.14 8.64
CA GLU A 378 5.47 7.65 8.28
C GLU A 378 4.34 6.89 8.97
N ASN A 379 4.65 5.96 9.88
CA ASN A 379 3.65 5.12 10.54
C ASN A 379 3.15 5.78 11.84
N PRO A 380 1.94 6.39 11.87
CA PRO A 380 1.45 7.07 13.07
C PRO A 380 1.32 6.13 14.27
N PHE A 381 1.03 4.84 14.03
CA PHE A 381 0.90 3.88 15.12
C PHE A 381 2.21 3.67 15.87
N LEU A 382 3.36 3.68 15.18
CA LEU A 382 4.68 3.61 15.81
C LEU A 382 4.86 4.71 16.86
N PHE A 383 4.56 5.96 16.50
CA PHE A 383 4.70 7.11 17.40
C PHE A 383 3.72 7.05 18.58
N LYS A 384 2.51 6.53 18.35
CA LYS A 384 1.56 6.26 19.43
C LYS A 384 2.09 5.21 20.42
N GLN A 385 2.79 4.18 19.94
CA GLN A 385 3.44 3.19 20.80
C GLN A 385 4.64 3.77 21.54
N LEU A 386 5.47 4.60 20.88
CA LEU A 386 6.57 5.32 21.54
C LEU A 386 6.06 6.20 22.69
N ALA A 387 5.00 6.98 22.44
CA ALA A 387 4.37 7.81 23.48
C ALA A 387 3.93 6.98 24.68
N SER A 388 3.25 5.85 24.43
CA SER A 388 2.79 4.94 25.48
C SER A 388 3.95 4.33 26.28
N ALA A 389 5.03 3.94 25.60
CA ALA A 389 6.21 3.36 26.24
C ALA A 389 6.99 4.38 27.08
N TYR A 390 7.24 5.59 26.54
CA TYR A 390 7.89 6.68 27.26
C TYR A 390 7.08 7.11 28.50
N ALA A 391 5.75 7.21 28.38
CA ALA A 391 4.88 7.50 29.51
C ALA A 391 5.02 6.47 30.64
N LYS A 392 5.08 5.17 30.32
CA LYS A 392 5.22 4.09 31.32
C LYS A 392 6.57 4.10 32.05
N ILE A 393 7.61 4.69 31.46
CA ILE A 393 8.91 4.89 32.13
C ILE A 393 9.08 6.29 32.75
N ASN A 394 8.00 7.09 32.77
CA ASN A 394 7.97 8.48 33.26
C ASN A 394 8.88 9.45 32.48
N ASP A 395 9.13 9.21 31.20
CA ASP A 395 9.77 10.17 30.30
C ASP A 395 8.70 11.04 29.65
N GLU A 396 8.17 12.01 30.40
CA GLU A 396 7.09 12.89 29.94
C GLU A 396 7.47 13.67 28.67
N GLY A 397 8.71 14.19 28.60
CA GLY A 397 9.16 15.01 27.48
C GLY A 397 9.15 14.24 26.15
N ARG A 398 9.75 13.04 26.12
CA ARG A 398 9.76 12.20 24.90
C ARG A 398 8.38 11.61 24.60
N SER A 399 7.58 11.32 25.62
CA SER A 399 6.20 10.87 25.44
C SER A 399 5.36 11.92 24.69
N ILE A 400 5.42 13.17 25.13
CA ILE A 400 4.68 14.28 24.52
C ILE A 400 5.22 14.60 23.12
N LEU A 401 6.53 14.52 22.89
CA LEU A 401 7.11 14.66 21.55
C LEU A 401 6.56 13.59 20.58
N ALA A 402 6.52 12.32 21.01
CA ALA A 402 5.97 11.25 20.20
C ALA A 402 4.46 11.44 19.94
N LEU A 403 3.70 11.99 20.90
CA LEU A 403 2.32 12.41 20.66
C LEU A 403 2.22 13.56 19.64
N ALA A 404 3.14 14.52 19.67
CA ALA A 404 3.19 15.58 18.68
C ALA A 404 3.36 14.96 17.28
N GLN A 405 4.39 14.14 17.08
CA GLN A 405 4.68 13.43 15.82
C GLN A 405 3.47 12.65 15.30
N PHE A 406 2.82 11.86 16.18
CA PHE A 406 1.58 11.15 15.85
C PHE A 406 0.48 12.09 15.36
N ASN A 407 0.23 13.21 16.07
CA ASN A 407 -0.82 14.16 15.70
C ASN A 407 -0.51 14.92 14.40
N CYS A 408 0.77 15.16 14.09
CA CYS A 408 1.16 15.78 12.83
C CYS A 408 0.83 14.83 11.65
N MET A 409 1.13 13.53 11.80
CA MET A 409 0.89 12.51 10.76
C MET A 409 -0.59 12.26 10.45
N ILE A 410 -1.46 12.37 11.46
CA ILE A 410 -2.92 12.26 11.27
C ILE A 410 -3.59 13.61 10.99
N GLU A 411 -2.80 14.61 10.59
CA GLU A 411 -3.23 15.96 10.20
C GLU A 411 -3.98 16.75 11.29
N GLN A 412 -3.82 16.39 12.57
CA GLN A 412 -4.34 17.14 13.72
C GLN A 412 -3.40 18.29 14.08
N LYS A 413 -3.26 19.26 13.16
CA LYS A 413 -2.29 20.36 13.22
C LYS A 413 -2.28 21.14 14.54
N GLU A 414 -3.44 21.44 15.09
CA GLU A 414 -3.54 22.16 16.38
C GLU A 414 -2.94 21.36 17.53
N LYS A 415 -3.21 20.05 17.58
CA LYS A 415 -2.66 19.16 18.61
C LYS A 415 -1.18 18.89 18.40
N CYS A 416 -0.75 18.71 17.15
CA CYS A 416 0.65 18.62 16.76
C CYS A 416 1.46 19.79 17.36
N GLN A 417 1.03 21.03 17.11
CA GLN A 417 1.71 22.23 17.63
C GLN A 417 1.64 22.35 19.14
N LYS A 418 0.46 22.09 19.73
CA LYS A 418 0.28 22.13 21.19
C LYS A 418 1.28 21.18 21.87
N TYR A 419 1.33 19.93 21.43
CA TYR A 419 2.22 18.93 22.03
C TYR A 419 3.69 19.19 21.70
N ALA A 420 4.04 19.69 20.51
CA ALA A 420 5.42 20.06 20.20
C ALA A 420 5.94 21.15 21.16
N LYS A 421 5.13 22.18 21.44
CA LYS A 421 5.47 23.22 22.42
C LYS A 421 5.59 22.66 23.85
N GLU A 422 4.63 21.84 24.27
CA GLU A 422 4.63 21.22 25.60
C GLU A 422 5.83 20.27 25.79
N ALA A 423 6.21 19.52 24.74
CA ALA A 423 7.40 18.69 24.74
C ALA A 423 8.67 19.51 25.00
N LYS A 424 8.82 20.68 24.36
CA LYS A 424 9.99 21.55 24.58
C LYS A 424 10.11 22.04 26.03
N GLU A 425 8.99 22.29 26.70
CA GLU A 425 8.96 22.72 28.10
C GLU A 425 9.36 21.58 29.05
N LYS A 426 9.11 20.33 28.66
CA LYS A 426 9.30 19.12 29.47
C LYS A 426 10.60 18.35 29.18
N LEU A 427 11.15 18.48 27.97
CA LEU A 427 12.40 17.84 27.57
C LEU A 427 13.59 18.43 28.35
N GLU A 428 14.53 17.58 28.72
CA GLU A 428 15.78 18.03 29.33
C GLU A 428 16.61 18.87 28.36
N LYS A 429 17.32 19.88 28.86
CA LYS A 429 18.15 20.78 28.02
C LYS A 429 19.27 20.07 27.25
N ASN A 430 19.68 18.89 27.69
CA ASN A 430 20.69 18.05 27.04
C ASN A 430 20.11 17.18 25.89
N ALA A 431 18.78 17.06 25.78
CA ALA A 431 18.07 16.29 24.75
C ALA A 431 18.00 17.09 23.42
N LYS A 432 19.17 17.46 22.90
CA LYS A 432 19.31 18.38 21.76
C LYS A 432 18.60 17.88 20.50
N SER A 433 18.62 16.58 20.25
CA SER A 433 17.99 15.99 19.06
C SER A 433 16.47 16.08 19.14
N GLU A 434 15.90 15.79 20.31
CA GLU A 434 14.46 15.81 20.56
C GLU A 434 13.92 17.24 20.58
N LEU A 435 14.70 18.19 21.13
CA LEU A 435 14.38 19.61 21.06
C LEU A 435 14.35 20.12 19.62
N LEU A 436 15.31 19.71 18.79
CA LEU A 436 15.33 20.06 17.36
C LEU A 436 14.11 19.48 16.63
N GLN A 437 13.79 18.20 16.87
CA GLN A 437 12.59 17.58 16.30
C GLN A 437 11.31 18.35 16.69
N ALA A 438 11.20 18.79 17.94
CA ALA A 438 10.06 19.58 18.37
C ALA A 438 9.99 20.96 17.67
N ASP A 439 11.15 21.57 17.39
CA ASP A 439 11.23 22.81 16.62
C ASP A 439 10.83 22.61 15.16
N ASP A 440 11.30 21.55 14.51
CA ASP A 440 10.95 21.21 13.13
C ASP A 440 9.42 21.08 12.96
N LEU A 441 8.74 20.43 13.91
CA LEU A 441 7.27 20.29 13.92
C LEU A 441 6.52 21.64 14.10
N LEU A 442 7.15 22.63 14.73
CA LEU A 442 6.58 23.97 14.88
C LEU A 442 6.80 24.83 13.62
N GLU A 443 7.88 24.60 12.88
CA GLU A 443 8.23 25.34 11.67
C GLU A 443 7.48 24.90 10.41
N GLU A 444 6.98 23.67 10.35
CA GLU A 444 6.21 23.10 9.23
C GLU A 444 4.96 23.93 8.81
N LYS A 445 4.56 24.90 9.65
CA LYS A 445 3.52 25.91 9.35
C LYS A 445 3.95 26.97 8.31
N LYS A 446 5.25 27.25 8.17
CA LYS A 446 5.72 28.41 7.38
C LYS A 446 5.75 28.19 5.87
N GLU A 447 5.83 26.95 5.39
CA GLU A 447 6.00 26.65 3.96
C GLU A 447 4.70 26.38 3.20
N LYS A 448 3.55 26.36 3.88
CA LYS A 448 2.22 26.08 3.27
C LYS A 448 1.25 27.27 3.34
N LEU A 449 1.74 28.50 3.47
CA LEU A 449 0.96 29.75 3.42
C LEU A 449 1.23 30.54 2.15
#